data_AF-A0A936AKQ4-F1
#
_entry.id   AF-A0A936AKQ4-F1
#
_cell.length_a   1.000
_cell.length_b   1.000
_cell.length_c   1.000
_cell.angle_alpha   90.00
_cell.angle_beta   90.00
_cell.angle_gamma   90.00
#
_symmetry.space_group_name_H-M   'P 1'
#
loop_
_entity.id
_entity.type
_entity.pdbx_description
1 polymer ?
#
loop_
_entity_poly.entity_id
_entity_poly.type
_entity_poly.pdbx_seq_one_letter_code
_entity_poly.pdbx_strand_id
1 'polypeptide(L)'
;MSTSMYKPLFFILFPAILAYSISSCTQINLKNGFNSKSESSFISSHQVSENKYCCNLGVRSKALLSTRFKNLEHLKKVVSIQYDQDYSRMDSMECIHSVVKISYKSNGETITRTMRSGVSQNEILKLQKADLFTRTRFVLSNPDAIRQRGELDHIYMLSRRRPAFFGPGDMSFYDLAEESFRHINTPHLAYFSARDSSEKGYINTFNHITAQAIITSFFSEELADFIGDLHERNNMPEITSGRFSMHQLKDSINSPEDNYIDIINNEIGQKLGSKLKEKYKLNKKTVCTPDLFSAYLNDIQSYYMWALEIGLDNFRSKDEMIIKFSNKINVLLNRS
;
A
#
# COMPACT_ATOMS: atom_id res chain seq x y z
N MET A 1 32.39 -31.25 -32.57
CA MET A 1 30.94 -31.54 -32.57
C MET A 1 30.50 -31.66 -31.12
N SER A 2 29.91 -30.60 -30.57
CA SER A 2 29.52 -30.49 -29.17
C SER A 2 28.01 -30.70 -29.06
N THR A 3 27.62 -31.68 -28.25
CA THR A 3 26.23 -32.07 -28.02
C THR A 3 25.60 -31.17 -26.96
N SER A 4 24.54 -30.50 -27.38
CA SER A 4 23.56 -29.78 -26.57
C SER A 4 22.88 -30.71 -25.56
N MET A 5 22.97 -30.40 -24.27
CA MET A 5 22.07 -30.91 -23.26
C MET A 5 21.78 -29.81 -22.24
N TYR A 6 20.72 -29.03 -22.48
CA TYR A 6 20.14 -28.13 -21.49
C TYR A 6 18.61 -28.32 -21.46
N LYS A 7 18.11 -28.39 -20.22
CA LYS A 7 16.73 -28.44 -19.73
C LYS A 7 16.14 -29.85 -19.56
N PRO A 8 15.93 -30.20 -18.28
CA PRO A 8 14.60 -30.41 -17.78
C PRO A 8 14.18 -29.28 -16.84
N LEU A 9 12.90 -28.94 -16.91
CA LEU A 9 12.17 -28.00 -16.08
C LEU A 9 12.52 -28.18 -14.59
N PHE A 10 13.01 -27.11 -13.95
CA PHE A 10 13.02 -26.94 -12.50
C PHE A 10 11.57 -26.82 -11.98
N PHE A 11 10.92 -27.96 -11.79
CA PHE A 11 10.02 -28.14 -10.65
C PHE A 11 10.90 -28.30 -9.40
N ILE A 12 10.43 -27.79 -8.26
CA ILE A 12 11.06 -27.83 -6.93
C ILE A 12 12.01 -26.66 -6.63
N LEU A 13 11.44 -25.57 -6.13
CA LEU A 13 11.93 -24.85 -4.93
C LEU A 13 10.82 -23.91 -4.42
N PHE A 14 9.72 -24.53 -3.97
CA PHE A 14 8.74 -23.93 -3.06
C PHE A 14 8.54 -24.74 -1.74
N PRO A 15 9.49 -25.55 -1.19
CA PRO A 15 9.31 -26.13 0.14
C PRO A 15 10.25 -25.49 1.18
N ALA A 16 9.74 -24.51 1.93
CA ALA A 16 10.08 -24.25 3.34
C ALA A 16 9.35 -22.97 3.78
N ILE A 17 9.11 -22.82 5.09
CA ILE A 17 8.43 -21.70 5.75
C ILE A 17 6.91 -21.91 5.89
N LEU A 18 6.60 -23.05 6.52
CA LEU A 18 5.48 -23.17 7.45
C LEU A 18 5.91 -22.51 8.78
N ALA A 19 4.99 -21.83 9.46
CA ALA A 19 5.08 -21.31 10.84
C ALA A 19 6.09 -20.16 11.10
N TYR A 20 5.56 -18.93 11.18
CA TYR A 20 5.88 -17.86 12.15
C TYR A 20 5.59 -16.49 11.51
N SER A 21 4.43 -15.91 11.82
CA SER A 21 4.18 -14.46 11.85
C SER A 21 2.81 -14.19 12.47
N ILE A 22 2.61 -14.73 13.67
CA ILE A 22 1.85 -14.04 14.71
C ILE A 22 2.92 -13.77 15.78
N SER A 23 3.00 -12.52 16.23
CA SER A 23 3.94 -11.99 17.24
C SER A 23 5.18 -11.28 16.66
N SER A 24 5.01 -10.00 16.39
CA SER A 24 6.05 -8.99 16.64
C SER A 24 5.42 -7.83 17.42
N CYS A 25 4.61 -8.16 18.43
CA CYS A 25 4.18 -7.19 19.43
C CYS A 25 5.37 -6.98 20.36
N THR A 26 6.15 -5.93 20.10
CA THR A 26 7.12 -5.43 21.07
C THR A 26 6.70 -4.01 21.40
N GLN A 27 6.02 -3.87 22.55
CA GLN A 27 5.61 -2.58 23.07
C GLN A 27 6.85 -1.71 23.29
N ILE A 28 6.95 -0.61 22.54
CA ILE A 28 7.83 0.49 22.92
C ILE A 28 7.10 1.25 24.03
N ASN A 29 7.58 1.05 25.26
CA ASN A 29 7.17 1.81 26.44
C ASN A 29 7.73 3.23 26.35
N LEU A 30 6.93 4.20 25.91
CA LEU A 30 7.22 5.62 26.12
C LEU A 30 6.39 6.11 27.32
N LYS A 31 6.94 5.90 28.53
CA LYS A 31 6.60 6.74 29.69
C LYS A 31 7.46 7.99 29.62
N ASN A 32 6.86 9.14 29.35
CA ASN A 32 6.90 10.29 30.25
C ASN A 32 6.22 11.53 29.64
N GLY A 33 5.19 12.00 30.35
CA GLY A 33 4.99 13.40 30.71
C GLY A 33 4.66 14.39 29.61
N PHE A 34 3.36 14.62 29.37
CA PHE A 34 2.89 15.95 28.96
C PHE A 34 1.67 16.37 29.76
N ASN A 35 1.89 17.40 30.59
CA ASN A 35 0.88 18.12 31.34
C ASN A 35 0.00 18.93 30.38
N SER A 36 -1.30 18.92 30.65
CA SER A 36 -2.30 19.76 30.03
C SER A 36 -2.35 21.16 30.67
N LYS A 37 -2.66 22.18 29.86
CA LYS A 37 -3.36 23.45 30.16
C LYS A 37 -3.54 24.19 28.81
N SER A 38 -4.77 24.28 28.27
CA SER A 38 -5.68 25.46 28.29
C SER A 38 -5.01 26.75 27.79
N GLU A 39 -5.54 27.62 26.93
CA GLU A 39 -6.90 27.89 26.44
C GLU A 39 -6.79 28.95 25.29
N SER A 40 -7.86 29.02 24.47
CA SER A 40 -8.33 30.05 23.51
C SER A 40 -7.55 31.34 23.20
N SER A 41 -7.51 31.75 21.91
CA SER A 41 -8.42 32.78 21.35
C SER A 41 -7.98 33.32 19.96
N PHE A 42 -8.98 33.46 19.07
CA PHE A 42 -9.20 34.46 18.00
C PHE A 42 -8.06 34.92 17.05
N ILE A 43 -8.29 34.84 15.73
CA ILE A 43 -8.69 35.98 14.87
C ILE A 43 -9.07 35.47 13.45
N SER A 44 -10.14 36.08 12.93
CA SER A 44 -10.74 35.86 11.61
C SER A 44 -10.02 36.64 10.50
N SER A 45 -10.22 36.15 9.28
CA SER A 45 -10.05 36.79 7.98
C SER A 45 -8.63 36.90 7.45
N HIS A 46 -8.35 36.12 6.39
CA HIS A 46 -7.78 36.62 5.14
C HIS A 46 -8.15 35.61 4.05
N GLN A 47 -8.81 36.09 2.99
CA GLN A 47 -9.03 35.34 1.76
C GLN A 47 -7.64 35.04 1.15
N VAL A 48 -7.18 33.80 1.27
CA VAL A 48 -5.96 33.34 0.62
C VAL A 48 -6.34 32.63 -0.67
N SER A 49 -5.85 33.18 -1.78
CA SER A 49 -5.86 32.62 -3.13
C SER A 49 -5.63 31.10 -3.15
N GLU A 50 -6.55 30.35 -3.76
CA GLU A 50 -6.64 28.88 -3.81
C GLU A 50 -5.52 28.16 -4.60
N ASN A 51 -4.30 28.71 -4.72
CA ASN A 51 -3.29 28.17 -5.63
C ASN A 51 -1.85 28.19 -5.10
N LYS A 52 -1.65 27.89 -3.81
CA LYS A 52 -0.30 27.76 -3.25
C LYS A 52 -0.16 26.40 -2.58
N TYR A 53 0.88 25.67 -3.01
CA TYR A 53 1.30 24.34 -2.55
C TYR A 53 0.43 23.19 -3.09
N CYS A 54 0.71 22.73 -4.31
CA CYS A 54 0.49 21.33 -4.70
C CYS A 54 1.84 20.63 -4.59
N CYS A 55 1.89 19.33 -4.27
CA CYS A 55 3.14 18.58 -4.37
C CYS A 55 3.72 18.72 -5.80
N ASN A 56 5.05 18.69 -5.92
CA ASN A 56 5.75 18.88 -7.21
C ASN A 56 5.36 17.85 -8.30
N LEU A 57 4.66 16.77 -7.92
CA LEU A 57 4.20 15.72 -8.83
C LEU A 57 2.81 15.98 -9.44
N GLY A 58 2.10 17.03 -9.00
CA GLY A 58 0.79 17.39 -9.54
C GLY A 58 -0.36 16.47 -9.11
N VAL A 59 -0.15 15.57 -8.13
CA VAL A 59 -1.21 14.81 -7.46
C VAL A 59 -1.86 15.72 -6.43
N ARG A 60 -3.17 15.97 -6.56
CA ARG A 60 -3.90 16.96 -5.77
C ARG A 60 -4.79 16.33 -4.71
N SER A 61 -4.94 15.01 -4.70
CA SER A 61 -5.68 14.31 -3.67
C SER A 61 -4.86 14.17 -2.40
N LYS A 62 -5.41 14.57 -1.24
CA LYS A 62 -4.74 14.35 0.05
C LYS A 62 -4.86 12.89 0.50
N ALA A 63 -3.79 12.33 1.04
CA ALA A 63 -3.79 11.03 1.70
C ALA A 63 -4.77 11.01 2.89
N LEU A 64 -5.35 9.84 3.15
CA LEU A 64 -6.25 9.63 4.28
C LEU A 64 -5.55 8.80 5.36
N LEU A 65 -5.68 9.23 6.61
CA LEU A 65 -5.11 8.52 7.77
C LEU A 65 -6.28 7.87 8.54
N SER A 66 -6.31 6.55 8.64
CA SER A 66 -7.48 5.83 9.21
C SER A 66 -7.77 6.19 10.66
N THR A 67 -6.74 6.56 11.41
CA THR A 67 -6.83 7.01 12.80
C THR A 67 -7.60 8.34 12.98
N ARG A 68 -7.84 9.08 11.89
CA ARG A 68 -8.66 10.31 11.88
C ARG A 68 -10.16 10.04 11.74
N PHE A 69 -10.53 8.80 11.46
CA PHE A 69 -11.91 8.37 11.31
C PHE A 69 -12.35 7.56 12.53
N LYS A 70 -13.59 7.81 12.97
CA LYS A 70 -14.14 7.18 14.18
C LYS A 70 -14.76 5.81 13.87
N ASN A 71 -15.29 5.68 12.65
CA ASN A 71 -16.00 4.53 12.11
C ASN A 71 -16.30 4.77 10.62
N LEU A 72 -16.83 3.76 9.95
CA LEU A 72 -17.31 3.82 8.57
C LEU A 72 -18.27 4.98 8.28
N GLU A 73 -19.18 5.31 9.21
CA GLU A 73 -20.12 6.43 9.01
C GLU A 73 -19.40 7.79 9.03
N HIS A 74 -18.31 7.94 9.80
CA HIS A 74 -17.47 9.12 9.74
C HIS A 74 -16.75 9.22 8.39
N LEU A 75 -16.23 8.10 7.88
CA LEU A 75 -15.55 8.05 6.58
C LEU A 75 -16.49 8.41 5.42
N LYS A 76 -17.74 7.92 5.46
CA LYS A 76 -18.76 8.20 4.43
C LYS A 76 -19.10 9.69 4.25
N LYS A 77 -18.71 10.55 5.20
CA LYS A 77 -18.86 12.01 5.06
C LYS A 77 -17.91 12.63 4.04
N VAL A 78 -16.80 11.96 3.73
CA VAL A 78 -15.78 12.45 2.79
C VAL A 78 -15.53 11.48 1.63
N VAL A 79 -15.92 10.21 1.77
CA VAL A 79 -15.83 9.18 0.74
C VAL A 79 -17.22 8.69 0.37
N SER A 80 -17.54 8.69 -0.92
CA SER A 80 -18.73 8.02 -1.45
C SER A 80 -18.42 6.54 -1.64
N ILE A 81 -19.18 5.66 -0.98
CA ILE A 81 -19.09 4.20 -1.11
C ILE A 81 -20.46 3.71 -1.59
N GLN A 82 -20.52 3.24 -2.83
CA GLN A 82 -21.76 2.82 -3.49
C GLN A 82 -21.62 1.38 -3.95
N TYR A 83 -22.50 0.52 -3.46
CA TYR A 83 -22.65 -0.84 -3.98
C TYR A 83 -23.59 -0.79 -5.19
N ASP A 84 -23.36 -1.65 -6.18
CA ASP A 84 -24.19 -1.73 -7.39
C ASP A 84 -25.61 -2.27 -7.11
N GLN A 85 -25.79 -2.98 -6.00
CA GLN A 85 -27.10 -3.42 -5.49
C GLN A 85 -27.11 -3.52 -3.96
N ASP A 86 -28.29 -3.68 -3.38
CA ASP A 86 -28.45 -3.93 -1.95
C ASP A 86 -28.19 -5.41 -1.63
N TYR A 87 -26.96 -5.70 -1.21
CA TYR A 87 -26.54 -7.06 -0.82
C TYR A 87 -27.00 -7.48 0.58
N SER A 88 -27.62 -6.60 1.37
CA SER A 88 -27.93 -6.90 2.78
C SER A 88 -28.88 -8.08 2.96
N ARG A 89 -29.70 -8.37 1.95
CA ARG A 89 -30.73 -9.42 1.94
C ARG A 89 -30.38 -10.64 1.09
N MET A 90 -29.23 -10.61 0.42
CA MET A 90 -28.82 -11.65 -0.53
C MET A 90 -28.09 -12.79 0.18
N ASP A 91 -28.11 -13.98 -0.40
CA ASP A 91 -27.30 -15.08 0.12
C ASP A 91 -25.81 -14.91 -0.25
N SER A 92 -24.95 -15.75 0.32
CA SER A 92 -23.50 -15.66 0.08
C SER A 92 -23.11 -16.02 -1.37
N MET A 93 -23.93 -16.81 -2.08
CA MET A 93 -23.68 -17.18 -3.47
C MET A 93 -24.03 -16.04 -4.43
N GLU A 94 -25.04 -15.22 -4.13
CA GLU A 94 -25.38 -14.01 -4.89
C GLU A 94 -24.36 -12.88 -4.69
N CYS A 95 -23.61 -12.89 -3.58
CA CYS A 95 -22.58 -11.90 -3.28
C CYS A 95 -21.23 -12.15 -4.00
N ILE A 96 -21.07 -13.28 -4.70
CA ILE A 96 -19.83 -13.62 -5.42
C ILE A 96 -19.56 -12.72 -6.63
N HIS A 97 -20.55 -11.91 -7.03
CA HIS A 97 -20.45 -10.91 -8.09
C HIS A 97 -20.58 -9.48 -7.57
N SER A 98 -20.34 -9.26 -6.27
CA SER A 98 -20.50 -7.95 -5.65
C SER A 98 -19.54 -6.89 -6.19
N VAL A 99 -20.05 -5.68 -6.40
CA VAL A 99 -19.27 -4.56 -6.90
C VAL A 99 -19.44 -3.35 -5.98
N VAL A 100 -18.32 -2.72 -5.64
CA VAL A 100 -18.31 -1.45 -4.93
C VAL A 100 -17.62 -0.38 -5.78
N LYS A 101 -18.24 0.79 -5.86
CA LYS A 101 -17.69 2.00 -6.42
C LYS A 101 -17.37 2.98 -5.29
N ILE A 102 -16.10 3.33 -5.19
CA ILE A 102 -15.56 4.25 -4.19
C ILE A 102 -15.17 5.54 -4.92
N SER A 103 -15.54 6.69 -4.37
CA SER A 103 -15.10 7.98 -4.87
C SER A 103 -14.72 8.92 -3.73
N TYR A 104 -13.57 9.55 -3.86
CA TYR A 104 -13.03 10.50 -2.90
C TYR A 104 -12.59 11.76 -3.65
N LYS A 105 -13.16 12.90 -3.26
CA LYS A 105 -12.84 14.20 -3.86
C LYS A 105 -12.02 15.02 -2.88
N SER A 106 -10.86 15.49 -3.33
CA SER A 106 -9.94 16.26 -2.49
C SER A 106 -9.17 17.26 -3.34
N ASN A 107 -9.21 18.54 -2.92
CA ASN A 107 -8.52 19.65 -3.56
C ASN A 107 -8.63 19.66 -5.10
N GLY A 108 -9.86 19.52 -5.60
CA GLY A 108 -10.18 19.60 -7.04
C GLY A 108 -9.87 18.34 -7.85
N GLU A 109 -9.24 17.30 -7.26
CA GLU A 109 -9.07 15.99 -7.88
C GLU A 109 -10.08 14.99 -7.29
N THR A 110 -10.51 14.05 -8.13
CA THR A 110 -11.38 12.94 -7.72
C THR A 110 -10.64 11.63 -7.94
N ILE A 111 -10.46 10.86 -6.87
CA ILE A 111 -10.08 9.45 -6.91
C ILE A 111 -11.35 8.63 -7.10
N THR A 112 -11.34 7.68 -8.02
CA THR A 112 -12.45 6.74 -8.24
C THR A 112 -11.90 5.32 -8.35
N ARG A 113 -12.47 4.40 -7.59
CA ARG A 113 -12.16 2.97 -7.65
C ARG A 113 -13.43 2.18 -7.90
N THR A 114 -13.37 1.20 -8.80
CA THR A 114 -14.38 0.14 -8.87
C THR A 114 -13.72 -1.17 -8.52
N MET A 115 -14.24 -1.85 -7.51
CA MET A 115 -13.68 -3.10 -7.02
C MET A 115 -14.75 -4.18 -7.08
N ARG A 116 -14.37 -5.36 -7.57
CA ARG A 116 -15.26 -6.52 -7.68
C ARG A 116 -14.86 -7.57 -6.66
N SER A 117 -15.83 -8.35 -6.20
CA SER A 117 -15.56 -9.62 -5.54
C SER A 117 -14.71 -10.50 -6.46
N GLY A 118 -13.86 -11.29 -5.86
CA GLY A 118 -12.90 -12.08 -6.61
C GLY A 118 -11.90 -12.72 -5.67
N VAL A 119 -10.84 -13.26 -6.25
CA VAL A 119 -9.87 -14.04 -5.50
C VAL A 119 -9.06 -13.14 -4.55
N SER A 120 -8.74 -13.66 -3.39
CA SER A 120 -7.87 -13.05 -2.37
C SER A 120 -6.43 -13.55 -2.45
N GLN A 121 -5.48 -12.82 -1.88
CA GLN A 121 -4.07 -13.24 -1.81
C GLN A 121 -3.88 -14.63 -1.17
N ASN A 122 -4.58 -14.93 -0.07
CA ASN A 122 -4.52 -16.22 0.59
C ASN A 122 -5.08 -17.37 -0.26
N GLU A 123 -6.09 -17.12 -1.09
CA GLU A 123 -6.59 -18.13 -2.03
C GLU A 123 -5.58 -18.44 -3.12
N ILE A 124 -4.84 -17.43 -3.63
CA ILE A 124 -3.70 -17.65 -4.54
C ILE A 124 -2.62 -18.52 -3.89
N LEU A 125 -2.32 -18.29 -2.60
CA LEU A 125 -1.36 -19.12 -1.86
C LEU A 125 -1.88 -20.54 -1.62
N LYS A 126 -3.16 -20.71 -1.31
CA LYS A 126 -3.79 -22.04 -1.18
C LYS A 126 -3.81 -22.81 -2.51
N LEU A 127 -3.97 -22.11 -3.63
CA LEU A 127 -3.89 -22.69 -4.99
C LEU A 127 -2.53 -23.32 -5.31
N GLN A 128 -1.45 -22.90 -4.63
CA GLN A 128 -0.14 -23.55 -4.76
C GLN A 128 -0.15 -25.00 -4.24
N LYS A 129 -1.04 -25.31 -3.30
CA LYS A 129 -1.23 -26.65 -2.71
C LYS A 129 -2.44 -27.38 -3.30
N ALA A 130 -3.18 -26.76 -4.23
CA ALA A 130 -4.39 -27.33 -4.82
C ALA A 130 -4.09 -28.30 -5.98
N ASP A 131 -5.06 -29.14 -6.29
CA ASP A 131 -4.98 -30.10 -7.40
C ASP A 131 -5.00 -29.41 -8.77
N LEU A 132 -4.62 -30.17 -9.82
CA LEU A 132 -4.47 -29.65 -11.18
C LEU A 132 -5.78 -29.04 -11.74
N PHE A 133 -6.93 -29.60 -11.36
CA PHE A 133 -8.24 -29.16 -11.82
C PHE A 133 -8.63 -27.80 -11.21
N THR A 134 -8.42 -27.62 -9.90
CA THR A 134 -8.67 -26.35 -9.20
C THR A 134 -7.76 -25.24 -9.71
N ARG A 135 -6.48 -25.58 -9.98
CA ARG A 135 -5.51 -24.64 -10.58
C ARG A 135 -5.92 -24.23 -11.99
N THR A 136 -6.38 -25.17 -12.82
CA THR A 136 -6.84 -24.90 -14.19
C THR A 136 -8.11 -24.03 -14.22
N ARG A 137 -9.05 -24.26 -13.30
CA ARG A 137 -10.26 -23.42 -13.17
C ARG A 137 -9.94 -21.99 -12.69
N PHE A 138 -9.01 -21.85 -11.75
CA PHE A 138 -8.51 -20.54 -11.32
C PHE A 138 -7.83 -19.79 -12.47
N VAL A 139 -7.04 -20.51 -13.29
CA VAL A 139 -6.35 -19.97 -14.46
C VAL A 139 -7.32 -19.41 -15.51
N LEU A 140 -8.37 -20.16 -15.81
CA LEU A 140 -9.40 -19.75 -16.75
C LEU A 140 -10.24 -18.56 -16.24
N SER A 141 -10.30 -18.36 -14.92
CA SER A 141 -11.11 -17.32 -14.28
C SER A 141 -10.32 -16.06 -13.89
N ASN A 142 -8.98 -16.12 -13.88
CA ASN A 142 -8.08 -15.02 -13.45
C ASN A 142 -6.89 -14.87 -14.42
N PRO A 143 -7.13 -14.51 -15.69
CA PRO A 143 -6.09 -14.45 -16.72
C PRO A 143 -4.95 -13.47 -16.38
N ASP A 144 -5.25 -12.37 -15.69
CA ASP A 144 -4.26 -11.33 -15.35
C ASP A 144 -3.22 -11.82 -14.32
N ALA A 145 -3.65 -12.62 -13.34
CA ALA A 145 -2.77 -13.23 -12.33
C ALA A 145 -1.69 -14.14 -12.94
N ILE A 146 -1.96 -14.70 -14.12
CA ILE A 146 -1.08 -15.65 -14.80
C ILE A 146 -0.18 -14.95 -15.79
N ARG A 147 -0.72 -13.97 -16.52
CA ARG A 147 0.04 -13.14 -17.43
C ARG A 147 1.20 -12.44 -16.72
N GLN A 148 1.02 -12.07 -15.45
CA GLN A 148 1.99 -11.30 -14.67
C GLN A 148 2.75 -12.11 -13.60
N ARG A 149 2.70 -13.45 -13.65
CA ARG A 149 3.20 -14.32 -12.56
C ARG A 149 4.65 -14.06 -12.14
N GLY A 150 5.56 -13.81 -13.09
CA GLY A 150 6.96 -13.50 -12.75
C GLY A 150 7.12 -12.17 -12.01
N GLU A 151 6.33 -11.16 -12.37
CA GLU A 151 6.34 -9.85 -11.70
C GLU A 151 5.68 -9.93 -10.31
N LEU A 152 4.65 -10.77 -10.15
CA LEU A 152 4.03 -11.07 -8.85
C LEU A 152 5.04 -11.67 -7.87
N ASP A 153 5.88 -12.61 -8.31
CA ASP A 153 6.93 -13.20 -7.46
C ASP A 153 7.97 -12.14 -7.04
N HIS A 154 8.34 -11.22 -7.93
CA HIS A 154 9.24 -10.11 -7.60
C HIS A 154 8.63 -9.18 -6.56
N ILE A 155 7.35 -8.80 -6.72
CA ILE A 155 6.69 -7.92 -5.75
C ILE A 155 6.50 -8.62 -4.42
N TYR A 156 6.21 -9.93 -4.42
CA TYR A 156 6.21 -10.72 -3.21
C TYR A 156 7.57 -10.67 -2.50
N MET A 157 8.68 -10.77 -3.23
CA MET A 157 10.02 -10.63 -2.66
C MET A 157 10.29 -9.22 -2.13
N LEU A 158 9.81 -8.16 -2.79
CA LEU A 158 9.90 -6.77 -2.30
C LEU A 158 9.06 -6.52 -1.04
N SER A 159 7.94 -7.24 -0.88
CA SER A 159 7.05 -7.12 0.29
C SER A 159 7.58 -7.82 1.56
N ARG A 160 8.70 -8.55 1.47
CA ARG A 160 9.21 -9.37 2.58
C ARG A 160 10.71 -9.21 2.77
N ARG A 161 11.17 -9.27 4.03
CA ARG A 161 12.58 -9.49 4.34
C ARG A 161 12.94 -10.96 4.02
N ARG A 162 14.01 -11.15 3.25
CA ARG A 162 14.51 -12.41 2.68
C ARG A 162 16.04 -12.43 2.79
N PRO A 163 16.59 -12.45 4.02
CA PRO A 163 18.03 -12.35 4.24
C PRO A 163 18.84 -13.49 3.61
N ALA A 164 18.22 -14.66 3.40
CA ALA A 164 18.84 -15.78 2.70
C ALA A 164 19.15 -15.47 1.22
N PHE A 165 18.42 -14.54 0.59
CA PHE A 165 18.58 -14.18 -0.82
C PHE A 165 19.29 -12.82 -1.00
N PHE A 166 19.02 -11.86 -0.12
CA PHE A 166 19.52 -10.48 -0.25
C PHE A 166 20.52 -10.07 0.84
N GLY A 167 20.87 -10.99 1.74
CA GLY A 167 21.86 -10.79 2.80
C GLY A 167 21.31 -10.18 4.09
N PRO A 168 22.16 -10.02 5.12
CA PRO A 168 21.78 -9.48 6.42
C PRO A 168 21.20 -8.06 6.35
N GLY A 169 20.10 -7.84 7.08
CA GLY A 169 19.38 -6.57 7.09
C GLY A 169 18.71 -6.23 5.76
N ASP A 170 18.26 -7.25 5.01
CA ASP A 170 17.36 -7.09 3.86
C ASP A 170 16.10 -6.29 4.23
N MET A 171 15.59 -5.52 3.27
CA MET A 171 14.55 -4.53 3.45
C MET A 171 13.27 -4.90 2.68
N SER A 172 12.13 -4.48 3.18
CA SER A 172 10.79 -4.65 2.59
C SER A 172 10.07 -3.30 2.45
N PHE A 173 8.92 -3.26 1.76
CA PHE A 173 8.10 -2.04 1.69
C PHE A 173 7.77 -1.47 3.08
N TYR A 174 7.52 -2.35 4.05
CA TYR A 174 7.22 -1.96 5.42
C TYR A 174 8.40 -1.22 6.06
N ASP A 175 9.65 -1.62 5.78
CA ASP A 175 10.85 -0.92 6.27
C ASP A 175 10.96 0.52 5.73
N LEU A 176 10.56 0.74 4.47
CA LEU A 176 10.50 2.09 3.88
C LEU A 176 9.47 2.97 4.60
N ALA A 177 8.32 2.40 4.95
CA ALA A 177 7.26 3.09 5.67
C ALA A 177 7.69 3.42 7.11
N GLU A 178 8.33 2.48 7.82
CA GLU A 178 8.88 2.71 9.15
C GLU A 178 9.96 3.78 9.16
N GLU A 179 10.85 3.81 8.16
CA GLU A 179 11.85 4.88 8.07
C GLU A 179 11.21 6.22 7.73
N SER A 180 10.24 6.26 6.80
CA SER A 180 9.48 7.49 6.50
C SER A 180 8.76 8.02 7.73
N PHE A 181 8.21 7.13 8.57
CA PHE A 181 7.62 7.49 9.85
C PHE A 181 8.67 8.05 10.84
N ARG A 182 9.85 7.44 10.93
CA ARG A 182 10.95 7.94 11.78
C ARG A 182 11.49 9.30 11.32
N HIS A 183 11.34 9.63 10.04
CA HIS A 183 11.71 10.93 9.51
C HIS A 183 10.74 12.06 9.90
N ILE A 184 9.57 11.77 10.48
CA ILE A 184 8.63 12.83 10.92
C ILE A 184 9.32 13.73 11.96
N ASN A 185 9.57 14.99 11.59
CA ASN A 185 10.29 15.97 12.41
C ASN A 185 9.38 17.06 13.01
N THR A 186 8.07 17.00 12.75
CA THR A 186 7.03 17.87 13.35
C THR A 186 6.03 17.06 14.19
N PRO A 187 6.45 16.45 15.32
CA PRO A 187 5.57 15.59 16.12
C PRO A 187 4.32 16.32 16.63
N HIS A 188 4.42 17.64 16.87
CA HIS A 188 3.32 18.50 17.30
C HIS A 188 2.22 18.70 16.24
N LEU A 189 2.55 18.50 14.96
CA LEU A 189 1.58 18.51 13.84
C LEU A 189 1.11 17.09 13.50
N ALA A 190 1.95 16.08 13.74
CA ALA A 190 1.67 14.72 13.32
C ALA A 190 0.74 13.96 14.28
N TYR A 191 0.97 14.07 15.59
CA TYR A 191 0.39 13.15 16.57
C TYR A 191 -0.76 13.79 17.37
N PHE A 192 -1.86 14.14 16.71
CA PHE A 192 -3.07 14.60 17.40
C PHE A 192 -3.78 13.48 18.19
N SER A 193 -3.53 12.21 17.86
CA SER A 193 -4.04 11.04 18.57
C SER A 193 -2.95 10.00 18.77
N ALA A 194 -2.98 9.26 19.89
CA ALA A 194 -2.03 8.17 20.14
C ALA A 194 -2.09 7.05 19.08
N ARG A 195 -3.20 6.93 18.34
CA ARG A 195 -3.32 5.96 17.24
C ARG A 195 -2.46 6.36 16.04
N ASP A 196 -2.14 7.63 15.86
CA ASP A 196 -1.35 8.10 14.70
C ASP A 196 0.06 7.54 14.68
N SER A 197 0.63 7.30 15.87
CA SER A 197 1.93 6.66 16.05
C SER A 197 1.86 5.12 16.08
N SER A 198 0.67 4.54 15.94
CA SER A 198 0.51 3.08 15.83
C SER A 198 0.71 2.60 14.40
N GLU A 199 0.81 1.28 14.19
CA GLU A 199 0.89 0.68 12.86
C GLU A 199 -0.23 1.17 11.94
N LYS A 200 -1.45 1.34 12.47
CA LYS A 200 -2.63 1.82 11.72
C LYS A 200 -2.61 3.31 11.38
N GLY A 201 -1.68 4.07 11.94
CA GLY A 201 -1.49 5.47 11.63
C GLY A 201 -0.60 5.67 10.40
N TYR A 202 0.46 6.45 10.57
CA TYR A 202 1.33 6.85 9.47
C TYR A 202 2.02 5.67 8.78
N ILE A 203 2.39 4.63 9.54
CA ILE A 203 3.10 3.47 8.99
C ILE A 203 2.25 2.76 7.92
N ASN A 204 0.98 2.43 8.21
CA ASN A 204 0.09 1.79 7.23
C ASN A 204 -0.10 2.68 5.99
N THR A 205 -0.42 3.97 6.22
CA THR A 205 -0.64 4.94 5.14
C THR A 205 0.58 5.08 4.24
N PHE A 206 1.79 5.21 4.82
CA PHE A 206 3.02 5.30 4.07
C PHE A 206 3.35 3.99 3.35
N ASN A 207 3.06 2.84 3.95
CA ASN A 207 3.29 1.55 3.32
C ASN A 207 2.42 1.37 2.07
N HIS A 208 1.11 1.62 2.17
CA HIS A 208 0.18 1.52 1.04
C HIS A 208 0.58 2.46 -0.10
N ILE A 209 0.81 3.75 0.19
CA ILE A 209 1.14 4.74 -0.84
C ILE A 209 2.51 4.45 -1.46
N THR A 210 3.54 4.21 -0.66
CA THR A 210 4.91 3.98 -1.16
C THR A 210 5.01 2.68 -1.94
N ALA A 211 4.41 1.59 -1.46
CA ALA A 211 4.44 0.31 -2.15
C ALA A 211 3.75 0.40 -3.52
N GLN A 212 2.57 1.00 -3.58
CA GLN A 212 1.84 1.19 -4.83
C GLN A 212 2.57 2.11 -5.80
N ALA A 213 3.18 3.19 -5.32
CA ALA A 213 4.03 4.04 -6.15
C ALA A 213 5.20 3.26 -6.78
N ILE A 214 5.90 2.45 -5.98
CA ILE A 214 7.02 1.63 -6.47
C ILE A 214 6.53 0.60 -7.48
N ILE A 215 5.43 -0.11 -7.20
CA ILE A 215 4.88 -1.14 -8.10
C ILE A 215 4.49 -0.51 -9.44
N THR A 216 3.69 0.56 -9.45
CA THR A 216 3.27 1.25 -10.68
C THR A 216 4.46 1.74 -11.50
N SER A 217 5.45 2.32 -10.83
CA SER A 217 6.55 3.01 -11.50
C SER A 217 7.60 2.04 -12.08
N PHE A 218 7.98 1.00 -11.33
CA PHE A 218 8.99 0.02 -11.75
C PHE A 218 8.43 -1.15 -12.55
N PHE A 219 7.15 -1.46 -12.38
CA PHE A 219 6.43 -2.51 -13.11
C PHE A 219 5.34 -1.87 -13.98
N SER A 220 4.07 -1.93 -13.56
CA SER A 220 2.94 -1.39 -14.29
C SER A 220 1.80 -0.97 -13.36
N GLU A 221 0.96 -0.07 -13.84
CA GLU A 221 -0.28 0.35 -13.17
C GLU A 221 -1.24 -0.84 -13.02
N GLU A 222 -1.41 -1.64 -14.07
CA GLU A 222 -2.27 -2.84 -14.07
C GLU A 222 -1.87 -3.86 -12.98
N LEU A 223 -0.57 -4.05 -12.72
CA LEU A 223 -0.10 -4.93 -11.67
C LEU A 223 -0.32 -4.35 -10.27
N ALA A 224 -0.12 -3.04 -10.13
CA ALA A 224 -0.38 -2.31 -8.88
C ALA A 224 -1.86 -2.40 -8.48
N ASP A 225 -2.73 -2.19 -9.46
CA ASP A 225 -4.18 -2.33 -9.42
C ASP A 225 -4.60 -3.71 -8.90
N PHE A 226 -4.09 -4.75 -9.57
CA PHE A 226 -4.40 -6.13 -9.25
C PHE A 226 -3.94 -6.52 -7.84
N ILE A 227 -2.73 -6.13 -7.44
CA ILE A 227 -2.19 -6.43 -6.10
C ILE A 227 -2.95 -5.68 -5.00
N GLY A 228 -3.30 -4.40 -5.24
CA GLY A 228 -4.11 -3.63 -4.30
C GLY A 228 -5.42 -4.36 -4.03
N ASP A 229 -6.14 -4.71 -5.08
CA ASP A 229 -7.39 -5.47 -4.99
C ASP A 229 -7.23 -6.81 -4.24
N LEU A 230 -6.18 -7.58 -4.56
CA LEU A 230 -5.89 -8.85 -3.88
C LEU A 230 -5.63 -8.66 -2.38
N HIS A 231 -4.88 -7.63 -2.02
CA HIS A 231 -4.50 -7.32 -0.65
C HIS A 231 -5.73 -6.91 0.17
N GLU A 232 -6.55 -6.02 -0.36
CA GLU A 232 -7.74 -5.54 0.36
C GLU A 232 -8.81 -6.64 0.50
N ARG A 233 -9.06 -7.45 -0.54
CA ARG A 233 -9.98 -8.61 -0.42
C ARG A 233 -9.48 -9.66 0.56
N ASN A 234 -8.16 -9.81 0.68
CA ASN A 234 -7.58 -10.75 1.64
C ASN A 234 -7.84 -10.33 3.08
N ASN A 235 -7.82 -9.02 3.33
CA ASN A 235 -8.06 -8.46 4.66
C ASN A 235 -9.55 -8.45 5.00
N MET A 236 -10.40 -8.04 4.06
CA MET A 236 -11.85 -7.96 4.29
C MET A 236 -12.63 -8.16 2.98
N PRO A 237 -13.06 -9.39 2.62
CA PRO A 237 -13.79 -9.64 1.39
C PRO A 237 -15.17 -8.95 1.37
N GLU A 238 -15.75 -8.63 2.53
CA GLU A 238 -17.05 -7.96 2.65
C GLU A 238 -17.06 -6.54 2.08
N ILE A 239 -15.90 -5.92 1.84
CA ILE A 239 -15.79 -4.55 1.30
C ILE A 239 -16.47 -4.35 -0.05
N THR A 240 -16.68 -5.42 -0.83
CA THR A 240 -17.38 -5.32 -2.13
C THR A 240 -18.89 -5.44 -2.02
N SER A 241 -19.41 -5.96 -0.89
CA SER A 241 -20.84 -6.15 -0.65
C SER A 241 -21.41 -5.25 0.45
N GLY A 242 -20.56 -4.71 1.33
CA GLY A 242 -20.96 -3.93 2.50
C GLY A 242 -21.55 -4.75 3.65
N ARG A 243 -21.52 -6.09 3.55
CA ARG A 243 -22.12 -7.01 4.53
C ARG A 243 -21.18 -7.26 5.71
N PHE A 244 -20.83 -6.20 6.42
CA PHE A 244 -19.96 -6.30 7.58
C PHE A 244 -20.69 -6.90 8.79
N SER A 245 -20.02 -7.81 9.48
CA SER A 245 -20.48 -8.29 10.78
C SER A 245 -20.39 -7.19 11.84
N MET A 246 -21.20 -7.31 12.90
CA MET A 246 -21.09 -6.39 14.05
C MET A 246 -19.72 -6.44 14.74
N HIS A 247 -18.98 -7.55 14.60
CA HIS A 247 -17.62 -7.64 15.10
C HIS A 247 -16.68 -6.75 14.28
N GLN A 248 -16.72 -6.85 12.95
CA GLN A 248 -15.92 -6.01 12.04
C GLN A 248 -16.21 -4.52 12.23
N LEU A 249 -17.49 -4.15 12.38
CA LEU A 249 -17.90 -2.75 12.60
C LEU A 249 -17.45 -2.18 13.95
N LYS A 250 -17.11 -3.02 14.93
CA LYS A 250 -16.64 -2.61 16.26
C LYS A 250 -15.14 -2.83 16.45
N ASP A 251 -14.46 -3.42 15.47
CA ASP A 251 -13.03 -3.68 15.54
C ASP A 251 -12.27 -2.35 15.41
N SER A 252 -11.45 -2.00 16.41
CA SER A 252 -10.66 -0.77 16.40
C SER A 252 -9.34 -0.88 15.61
N ILE A 253 -9.00 -2.09 15.17
CA ILE A 253 -7.75 -2.45 14.49
C ILE A 253 -8.05 -2.78 13.03
N ASN A 254 -8.95 -3.74 12.76
CA ASN A 254 -9.27 -4.21 11.41
C ASN A 254 -10.72 -3.86 11.05
N SER A 255 -10.93 -2.58 10.79
CA SER A 255 -12.25 -1.99 10.56
C SER A 255 -12.51 -1.77 9.06
N PRO A 256 -13.78 -1.77 8.61
CA PRO A 256 -14.11 -1.49 7.21
C PRO A 256 -13.60 -0.13 6.73
N GLU A 257 -13.63 0.91 7.57
CA GLU A 257 -13.09 2.22 7.20
C GLU A 257 -11.60 2.21 6.91
N ASP A 258 -10.81 1.39 7.64
CA ASP A 258 -9.37 1.23 7.41
C ASP A 258 -9.13 0.66 6.00
N ASN A 259 -9.82 -0.42 5.64
CA ASN A 259 -9.72 -1.02 4.31
C ASN A 259 -10.16 -0.07 3.19
N TYR A 260 -11.24 0.70 3.35
CA TYR A 260 -11.64 1.67 2.33
C TYR A 260 -10.63 2.81 2.17
N ILE A 261 -9.99 3.22 3.26
CA ILE A 261 -8.91 4.21 3.24
C ILE A 261 -7.68 3.65 2.54
N ASP A 262 -7.33 2.39 2.80
CA ASP A 262 -6.22 1.72 2.14
C ASP A 262 -6.44 1.58 0.64
N ILE A 263 -7.66 1.29 0.19
CA ILE A 263 -8.02 1.34 -1.25
C ILE A 263 -7.75 2.72 -1.86
N ILE A 264 -8.16 3.81 -1.20
CA ILE A 264 -7.95 5.17 -1.69
C ILE A 264 -6.46 5.53 -1.70
N ASN A 265 -5.75 5.18 -0.64
CA ASN A 265 -4.32 5.41 -0.52
C ASN A 265 -3.54 4.59 -1.55
N ASN A 266 -4.00 3.39 -1.90
CA ASN A 266 -3.43 2.60 -2.98
C ASN A 266 -3.53 3.34 -4.32
N GLU A 267 -4.72 3.85 -4.67
CA GLU A 267 -4.95 4.64 -5.90
C GLU A 267 -4.11 5.93 -5.96
N ILE A 268 -3.97 6.62 -4.83
CA ILE A 268 -3.07 7.77 -4.70
C ILE A 268 -1.62 7.35 -4.95
N GLY A 269 -1.18 6.24 -4.37
CA GLY A 269 0.14 5.66 -4.59
C GLY A 269 0.39 5.35 -6.06
N GLN A 270 -0.58 4.76 -6.76
CA GLN A 270 -0.47 4.48 -8.19
C GLN A 270 -0.32 5.77 -9.01
N LYS A 271 -1.13 6.80 -8.75
CA LYS A 271 -0.99 8.11 -9.40
C LYS A 271 0.39 8.73 -9.19
N LEU A 272 0.90 8.69 -7.97
CA LEU A 272 2.26 9.14 -7.65
C LEU A 272 3.29 8.32 -8.43
N GLY A 273 3.15 7.00 -8.46
CA GLY A 273 4.01 6.08 -9.21
C GLY A 273 4.07 6.42 -10.71
N SER A 274 2.93 6.66 -11.35
CA SER A 274 2.87 7.07 -12.76
C SER A 274 3.58 8.42 -13.00
N LYS A 275 3.42 9.39 -12.09
CA LYS A 275 4.13 10.69 -12.18
C LYS A 275 5.64 10.57 -11.95
N LEU A 276 6.05 9.72 -11.01
CA LEU A 276 7.47 9.45 -10.74
C LEU A 276 8.13 8.69 -11.90
N LYS A 277 7.42 7.74 -12.50
CA LYS A 277 7.87 7.03 -13.72
C LYS A 277 8.18 8.01 -14.84
N GLU A 278 7.28 8.97 -15.07
CA GLU A 278 7.46 10.04 -16.05
C GLU A 278 8.65 10.95 -15.70
N LYS A 279 8.66 11.50 -14.46
CA LYS A 279 9.71 12.41 -13.98
C LYS A 279 11.11 11.84 -14.12
N TYR A 280 11.30 10.58 -13.74
CA TYR A 280 12.59 9.90 -13.75
C TYR A 280 12.84 9.07 -15.02
N LYS A 281 11.92 9.12 -16.00
CA LYS A 281 11.99 8.37 -17.26
C LYS A 281 12.25 6.88 -17.05
N LEU A 282 11.62 6.31 -16.01
CA LEU A 282 11.83 4.92 -15.62
C LEU A 282 11.31 3.99 -16.72
N ASN A 283 12.15 3.05 -17.11
CA ASN A 283 11.84 2.05 -18.11
C ASN A 283 12.48 0.70 -17.72
N LYS A 284 12.27 -0.33 -18.55
CA LYS A 284 12.74 -1.70 -18.26
C LYS A 284 14.26 -1.81 -18.07
N LYS A 285 15.04 -0.86 -18.61
CA LYS A 285 16.51 -0.82 -18.53
C LYS A 285 17.03 0.10 -17.41
N THR A 286 16.16 0.81 -16.70
CA THR A 286 16.61 1.79 -15.70
C THR A 286 17.16 1.09 -14.46
N VAL A 287 18.46 1.22 -14.22
CA VAL A 287 19.09 0.77 -12.97
C VAL A 287 18.66 1.70 -11.84
N CYS A 288 18.15 1.12 -10.76
CA CYS A 288 17.79 1.83 -9.53
C CYS A 288 19.06 2.13 -8.72
N THR A 289 19.68 3.28 -8.94
CA THR A 289 20.84 3.71 -8.14
C THR A 289 20.39 4.29 -6.80
N PRO A 290 21.25 4.32 -5.77
CA PRO A 290 20.92 4.97 -4.50
C PRO A 290 20.54 6.46 -4.64
N ASP A 291 21.17 7.19 -5.56
CA ASP A 291 20.82 8.60 -5.84
C ASP A 291 19.42 8.71 -6.48
N LEU A 292 19.11 7.84 -7.44
CA LEU A 292 17.78 7.80 -8.04
C LEU A 292 16.71 7.44 -6.99
N PHE A 293 16.96 6.42 -6.18
CA PHE A 293 15.98 5.92 -5.23
C PHE A 293 15.74 6.89 -4.07
N SER A 294 16.79 7.55 -3.55
CA SER A 294 16.62 8.61 -2.55
C SER A 294 15.86 9.82 -3.10
N ALA A 295 16.16 10.29 -4.31
CA ALA A 295 15.41 11.37 -4.95
C ALA A 295 13.93 10.98 -5.16
N TYR A 296 13.68 9.75 -5.61
CA TYR A 296 12.35 9.18 -5.78
C TYR A 296 11.55 9.17 -4.45
N LEU A 297 12.13 8.67 -3.36
CA LEU A 297 11.45 8.65 -2.06
C LEU A 297 11.26 10.05 -1.47
N ASN A 298 12.19 10.98 -1.69
CA ASN A 298 12.05 12.36 -1.23
C ASN A 298 10.91 13.11 -1.94
N ASP A 299 10.60 12.77 -3.20
CA ASP A 299 9.40 13.28 -3.86
C ASP A 299 8.11 12.74 -3.23
N ILE A 300 8.11 11.47 -2.81
CA ILE A 300 6.99 10.87 -2.06
C ILE A 300 6.87 11.54 -0.68
N GLN A 301 7.97 11.77 0.04
CA GLN A 301 7.95 12.51 1.30
C GLN A 301 7.45 13.94 1.10
N SER A 302 7.83 14.61 0.01
CA SER A 302 7.32 15.93 -0.33
C SER A 302 5.81 15.94 -0.52
N TYR A 303 5.27 14.87 -1.12
CA TYR A 303 3.83 14.65 -1.16
C TYR A 303 3.25 14.44 0.25
N TYR A 304 3.85 13.60 1.11
CA TYR A 304 3.35 13.40 2.48
C TYR A 304 3.33 14.69 3.29
N MET A 305 4.39 15.50 3.20
CA MET A 305 4.49 16.78 3.89
C MET A 305 3.32 17.70 3.53
N TRP A 306 3.00 17.78 2.24
CA TRP A 306 1.87 18.56 1.74
C TRP A 306 0.51 17.95 2.11
N ALA A 307 0.33 16.64 1.89
CA ALA A 307 -0.95 15.97 2.01
C ALA A 307 -1.42 15.85 3.46
N LEU A 308 -0.48 15.63 4.38
CA LEU A 308 -0.73 15.37 5.79
C LEU A 308 -0.31 16.54 6.70
N GLU A 309 0.21 17.62 6.12
CA GLU A 309 0.60 18.86 6.83
C GLU A 309 1.63 18.61 7.94
N ILE A 310 2.63 17.80 7.63
CA ILE A 310 3.75 17.43 8.52
C ILE A 310 5.09 17.76 7.87
N GLY A 311 6.16 17.79 8.64
CA GLY A 311 7.53 17.82 8.16
C GLY A 311 8.18 16.44 8.23
N LEU A 312 9.02 16.14 7.23
CA LEU A 312 9.86 14.94 7.20
C LEU A 312 11.31 15.30 6.88
N ASP A 313 12.25 14.62 7.54
CA ASP A 313 13.66 14.60 7.13
C ASP A 313 13.83 13.81 5.83
N ASN A 314 14.74 14.28 4.97
CA ASN A 314 15.00 13.66 3.67
C ASN A 314 15.82 12.37 3.81
N PHE A 315 15.53 11.40 2.94
CA PHE A 315 16.42 10.29 2.64
C PHE A 315 17.71 10.76 1.96
N ARG A 316 18.81 10.07 2.27
CA ARG A 316 20.13 10.29 1.66
C ARG A 316 20.57 9.04 0.90
N SER A 317 21.24 9.23 -0.22
CA SER A 317 21.72 8.10 -1.04
C SER A 317 22.75 7.19 -0.34
N LYS A 318 23.34 7.67 0.76
CA LYS A 318 24.27 6.91 1.60
C LYS A 318 23.57 6.14 2.73
N ASP A 319 22.27 6.34 2.94
CA ASP A 319 21.54 5.60 3.98
C ASP A 319 21.52 4.11 3.58
N GLU A 320 21.83 3.24 4.55
CA GLU A 320 21.98 1.81 4.31
C GLU A 320 20.71 1.18 3.70
N MET A 321 19.54 1.64 4.15
CA MET A 321 18.25 1.20 3.63
C MET A 321 18.07 1.55 2.14
N ILE A 322 18.50 2.74 1.72
CA ILE A 322 18.41 3.17 0.32
C ILE A 322 19.27 2.26 -0.56
N ILE A 323 20.53 2.02 -0.16
CA ILE A 323 21.46 1.17 -0.88
C ILE A 323 20.92 -0.27 -0.99
N LYS A 324 20.42 -0.83 0.11
CA LYS A 324 19.91 -2.20 0.14
C LYS A 324 18.66 -2.37 -0.70
N PHE A 325 17.68 -1.47 -0.55
CA PHE A 325 16.42 -1.60 -1.29
C PHE A 325 16.60 -1.32 -2.78
N SER A 326 17.46 -0.37 -3.17
CA SER A 326 17.78 -0.12 -4.58
C SER A 326 18.47 -1.34 -5.21
N ASN A 327 19.40 -1.98 -4.50
CA ASN A 327 20.03 -3.22 -4.94
C ASN A 327 19.02 -4.36 -5.07
N LYS A 328 18.10 -4.51 -4.11
CA LYS A 328 17.04 -5.53 -4.16
C LYS A 328 16.16 -5.36 -5.40
N ILE A 329 15.75 -4.13 -5.74
CA ILE A 329 15.02 -3.84 -6.97
C ILE A 329 15.82 -4.30 -8.20
N ASN A 330 17.11 -3.95 -8.27
CA ASN A 330 17.95 -4.30 -9.42
C ASN A 330 18.14 -5.80 -9.59
N VAL A 331 18.37 -6.52 -8.49
CA VAL A 331 18.50 -7.99 -8.48
C VAL A 331 17.23 -8.64 -9.02
N LEU A 332 16.06 -8.24 -8.52
CA LEU A 332 14.78 -8.81 -8.95
C LEU A 332 14.45 -8.47 -10.41
N LEU A 333 14.78 -7.27 -10.86
CA LEU A 333 14.49 -6.82 -12.23
C LEU A 333 15.59 -7.17 -13.23
N ASN A 334 16.62 -7.92 -12.82
CA ASN A 334 17.81 -8.27 -13.62
C ASN A 334 18.45 -7.05 -14.28
N ARG A 335 18.70 -6.00 -13.50
CA ARG A 335 19.31 -4.74 -13.96
C ARG A 335 20.71 -4.62 -13.39
N SER A 336 21.67 -4.33 -14.27
CA SER A 336 23.10 -4.22 -13.96
C SER A 336 23.65 -2.87 -14.38
#